data_AF-A0A6J4QHB4-F1
#
_entry.id   AF-A0A6J4QHB4-F1
#
_cell.length_a   1.000
_cell.length_b   1.000
_cell.length_c   1.000
_cell.angle_alpha   90.00
_cell.angle_beta   90.00
_cell.angle_gamma   90.00
#
_symmetry.space_group_name_H-M   'P 1'
#
loop_
_entity.id
_entity.type
_entity.pdbx_description
1 polymer ?
#
loop_
_entity_poly.entity_id
_entity_poly.type
_entity_poly.pdbx_seq_one_letter_code
_entity_poly.pdbx_strand_id
1 'polypeptide(L)'
;WVEKDVSRAFVAGHFAKPGASTPLDRALRLDTEVMLVDDPVKRVDNMTMAWGLEARVPFLDHDLVELAAACPPELKLKGGGKGVLKEASRRVIP
;
A
#
# COMPACT_ATOMS: atom_id res chain seq x y z
N TRP A 1 -30.44 2.61 -13.31
CA TRP A 1 -29.24 2.14 -14.00
C TRP A 1 -28.20 3.24 -13.93
N VAL A 2 -27.02 2.96 -13.39
CA VAL A 2 -25.95 3.98 -13.36
C VAL A 2 -25.38 4.07 -14.78
N GLU A 3 -25.65 5.15 -15.49
CA GLU A 3 -25.21 5.34 -16.88
C GLU A 3 -23.69 5.48 -17.05
N LYS A 4 -22.96 5.72 -15.94
CA LYS A 4 -21.51 5.96 -15.95
C LYS A 4 -20.81 5.26 -14.80
N ASP A 5 -19.83 4.42 -15.13
CA ASP A 5 -18.95 3.78 -14.16
C ASP A 5 -17.88 4.78 -13.66
N VAL A 6 -18.25 5.55 -12.64
CA VAL A 6 -17.38 6.56 -12.02
C VAL A 6 -16.16 5.94 -11.33
N SER A 7 -16.31 4.75 -10.76
CA SER A 7 -15.24 4.03 -10.07
C SER A 7 -14.15 3.63 -11.05
N ARG A 8 -14.54 3.05 -12.19
CA ARG A 8 -13.59 2.71 -13.26
C ARG A 8 -12.91 3.95 -13.84
N ALA A 9 -13.65 5.03 -14.06
CA ALA A 9 -13.08 6.28 -14.54
C ALA A 9 -12.03 6.85 -13.57
N PHE A 10 -12.30 6.80 -12.26
CA PHE A 10 -11.39 7.24 -11.21
C PHE A 10 -10.09 6.41 -11.17
N VAL A 11 -10.21 5.08 -11.20
CA VAL A 11 -9.06 4.16 -11.24
C VAL A 11 -8.26 4.36 -12.51
N ALA A 12 -8.91 4.45 -13.67
CA ALA A 12 -8.25 4.68 -14.96
C ALA A 12 -7.47 6.01 -14.97
N GLY A 13 -8.05 7.08 -14.43
CA GLY A 13 -7.37 8.37 -14.30
C GLY A 13 -6.13 8.30 -13.43
N HIS A 14 -6.18 7.57 -12.30
CA HIS A 14 -5.00 7.33 -11.48
C HIS A 14 -3.97 6.49 -12.21
N PHE A 15 -4.36 5.40 -12.84
CA PHE A 15 -3.44 4.54 -13.59
C PHE A 15 -2.78 5.26 -14.76
N ALA A 16 -3.39 6.28 -15.35
CA ALA A 16 -2.79 7.05 -16.44
C ALA A 16 -1.69 8.04 -15.99
N LYS A 17 -1.58 8.38 -14.70
CA LYS A 17 -0.55 9.31 -14.21
C LYS A 17 0.87 8.73 -14.44
N PRO A 18 1.87 9.58 -14.75
CA PRO A 18 3.27 9.17 -14.90
C PRO A 18 3.90 8.81 -13.54
N GLY A 19 5.15 8.32 -13.57
CA GLY A 19 5.93 8.03 -12.35
C GLY A 19 5.76 6.60 -11.79
N ALA A 20 4.94 5.76 -12.41
CA ALA A 20 4.82 4.34 -12.09
C ALA A 20 4.98 3.51 -13.37
N SER A 21 6.03 2.68 -13.41
CA SER A 21 6.43 1.98 -14.63
C SER A 21 5.59 0.73 -14.89
N THR A 22 5.29 -0.05 -13.86
CA THR A 22 4.54 -1.31 -13.97
C THR A 22 3.09 -1.18 -13.51
N PRO A 23 2.19 -2.10 -13.92
CA PRO A 23 0.83 -2.16 -13.38
C PRO A 23 0.79 -2.30 -11.87
N LEU A 24 1.75 -3.03 -11.28
CA LEU A 24 1.87 -3.17 -9.82
C LEU A 24 2.20 -1.82 -9.18
N ASP A 25 3.16 -1.07 -9.72
CA ASP A 25 3.52 0.24 -9.18
C ASP A 25 2.34 1.23 -9.25
N ARG A 26 1.55 1.18 -10.33
CA ARG A 26 0.33 1.99 -10.47
C ARG A 26 -0.71 1.62 -9.41
N ALA A 27 -0.90 0.31 -9.17
CA ALA A 27 -1.81 -0.18 -8.14
C ALA A 27 -1.36 0.21 -6.73
N LEU A 28 -0.07 0.02 -6.40
CA LEU A 28 0.49 0.39 -5.09
C LEU A 28 0.47 1.89 -4.84
N ARG A 29 0.68 2.71 -5.88
CA ARG A 29 0.52 4.16 -5.76
C ARG A 29 -0.93 4.54 -5.45
N LEU A 30 -1.90 3.96 -6.15
CA LEU A 30 -3.32 4.18 -5.86
C LEU A 30 -3.68 3.75 -4.44
N ASP A 31 -3.18 2.60 -3.99
CA ASP A 31 -3.38 2.10 -2.63
C ASP A 31 -2.83 3.08 -1.59
N THR A 32 -1.62 3.59 -1.81
CA THR A 32 -0.95 4.53 -0.89
C THR A 32 -1.60 5.92 -0.89
N GLU A 33 -1.96 6.46 -2.06
CA GLU A 33 -2.50 7.81 -2.22
C GLU A 33 -3.98 7.91 -1.84
N VAL A 34 -4.74 6.82 -1.93
CA VAL A 34 -6.20 6.83 -1.76
C VAL A 34 -6.64 5.89 -0.65
N MET A 35 -6.41 4.57 -0.78
CA MET A 35 -6.96 3.61 0.17
C MET A 35 -6.37 3.75 1.57
N LEU A 36 -5.05 3.92 1.67
CA LEU A 36 -4.30 3.95 2.92
C LEU A 36 -4.78 5.08 3.86
N VAL A 37 -5.06 6.24 3.27
CA VAL A 37 -5.53 7.44 3.98
C VAL A 37 -6.93 7.21 4.57
N ASP A 38 -7.81 6.58 3.81
CA ASP A 38 -9.23 6.52 4.14
C ASP A 38 -9.62 5.33 5.04
N ASP A 39 -8.95 4.18 4.92
CA ASP A 39 -9.36 2.95 5.64
C ASP A 39 -8.37 2.48 6.72
N PRO A 40 -7.22 1.87 6.41
CA PRO A 40 -6.42 1.18 7.43
C PRO A 40 -5.82 2.11 8.48
N VAL A 41 -5.30 3.29 8.09
CA VAL A 41 -4.68 4.23 9.04
C VAL A 41 -5.75 4.88 9.92
N LYS A 42 -6.83 5.36 9.30
CA LYS A 42 -7.97 5.95 10.02
C LYS A 42 -8.63 4.97 10.99
N ARG A 43 -8.79 3.71 10.56
CA ARG A 43 -9.39 2.66 11.40
C ARG A 43 -8.54 2.38 12.63
N VAL A 44 -7.24 2.13 12.46
CA VAL A 44 -6.37 1.81 13.61
C VAL A 44 -6.30 2.98 14.58
N ASP A 45 -6.12 4.21 14.08
CA ASP A 45 -6.04 5.41 14.90
C ASP A 45 -7.32 5.64 15.71
N ASN A 46 -8.48 5.66 15.06
CA ASN A 46 -9.77 5.83 15.74
C ASN A 46 -10.01 4.76 16.80
N MET A 47 -9.69 3.50 16.50
CA MET A 47 -9.92 2.39 17.41
C MET A 47 -9.00 2.45 18.63
N THR A 48 -7.71 2.78 18.46
CA THR A 48 -6.78 2.84 19.59
C THR A 48 -6.97 4.10 20.42
N MET A 49 -7.23 5.24 19.78
CA MET A 49 -7.47 6.51 20.46
C MET A 49 -8.79 6.53 21.24
N ALA A 50 -9.78 5.73 20.85
CA ALA A 50 -10.98 5.49 21.68
C ALA A 50 -10.65 4.94 23.08
N TRP A 51 -9.46 4.36 23.25
CA TRP A 51 -8.92 3.86 24.52
C TRP A 51 -7.67 4.62 24.98
N GLY A 52 -7.40 5.80 24.42
CA GLY A 52 -6.23 6.62 24.77
C GLY A 52 -4.88 5.99 24.39
N LEU A 53 -4.86 5.06 23.43
CA LEU A 53 -3.66 4.37 22.96
C LEU A 53 -3.19 4.94 21.62
N GLU A 54 -1.92 5.33 21.55
CA GLU A 54 -1.28 5.75 20.29
C GLU A 54 -0.72 4.54 19.54
N ALA A 55 -1.30 4.22 18.38
CA ALA A 55 -0.77 3.17 17.51
C ALA A 55 0.31 3.73 16.58
N ARG A 56 1.48 3.08 16.57
CA ARG A 56 2.54 3.35 15.60
C ARG A 56 2.42 2.38 14.44
N VAL A 57 2.74 2.84 13.23
CA VAL A 57 2.66 2.07 11.98
C VAL A 57 4.03 1.98 11.30
N PRO A 58 4.96 1.15 11.81
CA PRO A 58 6.37 1.14 11.34
C PRO A 58 6.54 0.86 9.86
N PHE A 59 5.58 0.14 9.24
CA PHE A 59 5.60 -0.14 7.80
C PHE A 59 5.32 1.09 6.92
N LEU A 60 4.87 2.19 7.51
CA LEU A 60 4.67 3.49 6.85
C LEU A 60 5.78 4.50 7.18
N ASP A 61 6.87 4.03 7.78
CA ASP A 61 8.07 4.85 7.91
C ASP A 61 8.56 5.29 6.51
N HIS A 62 8.97 6.55 6.41
CA HIS A 62 9.34 7.17 5.14
C HIS A 62 10.45 6.40 4.43
N ASP A 63 11.53 6.04 5.14
CA ASP A 63 12.69 5.37 4.55
C ASP A 63 12.32 3.98 4.05
N LEU A 64 11.46 3.28 4.80
CA LEU A 64 10.99 1.96 4.42
C LEU A 64 10.05 2.01 3.21
N VAL A 65 9.17 3.01 3.14
CA VAL A 65 8.26 3.20 2.00
C VAL A 65 9.04 3.56 0.74
N GLU A 66 10.06 4.43 0.84
CA GLU A 66 10.93 4.74 -0.30
C GLU A 66 11.69 3.51 -0.80
N LEU A 67 12.27 2.74 0.11
CA LEU A 67 12.93 1.48 -0.23
C LEU A 67 11.96 0.49 -0.90
N ALA A 68 10.76 0.37 -0.36
CA ALA A 68 9.71 -0.47 -0.94
C ALA A 68 9.29 0.04 -2.32
N ALA A 69 9.20 1.36 -2.54
CA ALA A 69 8.87 1.93 -3.84
C ALA A 69 9.95 1.60 -4.90
N ALA A 70 11.23 1.71 -4.55
CA ALA A 70 12.36 1.38 -5.42
C ALA A 70 12.55 -0.13 -5.67
N CYS A 71 11.94 -0.99 -4.85
CA CYS A 71 12.11 -2.43 -4.96
C CYS A 71 11.46 -3.01 -6.24
N PRO A 72 12.17 -3.86 -7.01
CA PRO A 72 11.63 -4.52 -8.20
C PRO A 72 10.32 -5.28 -7.92
N PRO A 73 9.29 -5.14 -8.77
CA PRO A 73 8.00 -5.84 -8.63
C PRO A 73 8.10 -7.35 -8.45
N GLU A 74 9.07 -8.00 -9.09
CA GLU A 74 9.27 -9.45 -9.05
C GLU A 74 9.62 -9.92 -7.63
N LEU A 75 10.40 -9.12 -6.89
CA LEU A 75 10.77 -9.40 -5.51
C LEU A 75 9.59 -9.19 -4.55
N LYS A 76 8.73 -8.21 -4.83
CA LYS A 76 7.49 -7.97 -4.08
C LYS A 76 6.51 -9.12 -4.26
N LEU A 77 6.37 -9.64 -5.49
CA LEU A 77 5.40 -10.67 -5.86
C LEU A 77 5.85 -12.11 -5.61
N LYS A 78 7.16 -12.36 -5.44
CA LYS A 78 7.70 -13.71 -5.19
C LYS A 78 6.99 -14.41 -4.02
N GLY A 79 6.74 -15.71 -4.18
CA GLY A 79 6.11 -16.54 -3.13
C GLY A 79 4.66 -16.14 -2.81
N GLY A 80 3.91 -15.70 -3.82
CA GLY A 80 2.51 -15.28 -3.69
C GLY A 80 2.34 -13.90 -3.05
N GLY A 81 3.35 -13.03 -3.16
CA GLY A 81 3.35 -11.68 -2.57
C GLY A 81 4.13 -11.59 -1.27
N LYS A 82 4.54 -10.36 -0.93
CA LYS A 82 5.40 -10.03 0.22
C LYS A 82 6.73 -10.81 0.20
N GLY A 83 7.27 -11.12 -0.99
CA GLY A 83 8.43 -12.01 -1.13
C GLY A 83 9.67 -11.53 -0.36
N VAL A 84 10.09 -10.29 -0.61
CA VAL A 84 11.23 -9.66 0.09
C VAL A 84 11.01 -9.57 1.61
N LEU A 85 9.79 -9.26 2.04
CA LEU A 85 9.45 -9.17 3.47
C LEU A 85 9.52 -10.55 4.13
N LYS A 86 8.90 -11.57 3.52
CA LYS A 86 8.94 -12.96 4.01
C LYS A 86 10.38 -13.44 4.14
N GLU A 87 11.21 -13.19 3.14
CA GLU A 87 12.62 -13.59 3.16
C GLU A 87 13.40 -12.92 4.30
N ALA A 88 13.24 -11.59 4.47
CA ALA A 88 13.84 -10.88 5.58
C ALA A 88 13.35 -11.41 6.94
N SER A 89 12.05 -11.69 7.06
CA SER A 89 11.44 -12.18 8.30
C SER A 89 11.93 -13.56 8.73
N ARG A 90 12.29 -14.47 7.81
CA ARG A 90 12.84 -15.81 8.14
C ARG A 90 14.10 -15.77 9.02
N ARG A 91 14.78 -14.63 9.09
CA ARG A 91 15.95 -14.43 9.96
C ARG A 91 15.58 -14.14 11.42
N VAL A 92 14.32 -13.80 11.68
CA VAL A 92 13.84 -13.27 12.97
C VAL A 92 12.71 -14.13 13.54
N ILE A 93 11.87 -14.72 12.69
CA ILE A 93 10.75 -15.57 13.09
C ILE A 93 10.91 -16.98 12.50
N PRO A 94 10.53 -18.05 13.25
CA PRO A 94 10.60 -19.44 12.78
C PRO A 94 9.86 -19.72 11.47
#